data_AF-A0A923F2D7-F1
#
_entry.id   AF-A0A923F2D7-F1
#
_cell.length_a   1.000
_cell.length_b   1.000
_cell.length_c   1.000
_cell.angle_alpha   90.00
_cell.angle_beta   90.00
_cell.angle_gamma   90.00
#
_symmetry.space_group_name_H-M   'P 1'
#
loop_
_entity.id
_entity.type
_entity.pdbx_description
1 polymer ?
#
loop_
_entity_poly.entity_id
_entity_poly.type
_entity_poly.pdbx_seq_one_letter_code
_entity_poly.pdbx_strand_id
1 'polypeptide(L)'
;MSNIKAFPRQLLMFGINDAHFYSSTIRCRTGCGEKMTTLKKKWLVPISLLLVLIALLVYCVSAMLGYPASTTTASPSGRYTIENVRVGRIFMLGGMAYLRIIDSKEPEKVYRTPLYDTQSLDMRTFEDDAEVGITWIAFEKKDKAFVISMPQWEENWLNIFISNTPYEILEN
;
A
#
# COMPACT_ATOMS: atom_id res chain seq x y z
N MET A 1 -19.35 68.41 -8.63
CA MET A 1 -19.63 69.83 -8.30
C MET A 1 -19.86 69.95 -6.81
N SER A 2 -19.07 70.80 -6.18
CA SER A 2 -19.05 71.14 -4.75
C SER A 2 -20.34 71.81 -4.27
N ASN A 3 -20.72 71.58 -3.02
CA ASN A 3 -21.43 72.54 -2.13
C ASN A 3 -21.49 71.90 -0.74
N ILE A 4 -20.56 72.17 0.18
CA ILE A 4 -20.53 73.33 1.10
C ILE A 4 -21.93 73.69 1.64
N LYS A 5 -22.17 73.34 2.91
CA LYS A 5 -23.06 74.09 3.80
C LYS A 5 -22.32 74.32 5.11
N ALA A 6 -22.33 75.57 5.55
CA ALA A 6 -21.66 76.08 6.72
C ALA A 6 -22.68 76.75 7.67
N PHE A 7 -22.38 76.72 8.97
CA PHE A 7 -22.83 77.61 10.08
C PHE A 7 -24.27 77.47 10.65
N PRO A 8 -24.56 77.90 11.92
CA PRO A 8 -23.73 78.69 12.85
C PRO A 8 -23.65 78.27 14.35
N ARG A 9 -22.75 78.99 15.05
CA ARG A 9 -22.45 79.15 16.50
C ARG A 9 -23.66 79.45 17.41
N GLN A 10 -23.58 78.99 18.67
CA GLN A 10 -23.54 79.75 19.96
C GLN A 10 -23.74 78.76 21.14
N LEU A 11 -22.81 78.61 22.10
CA LEU A 11 -22.51 79.43 23.30
C LEU A 11 -23.31 78.98 24.56
N LEU A 12 -22.60 78.45 25.58
CA LEU A 12 -22.71 78.68 27.04
C LEU A 12 -22.06 77.48 27.78
N MET A 13 -20.87 77.63 28.35
CA MET A 13 -20.55 78.06 29.74
C MET A 13 -20.45 76.89 30.73
N PHE A 14 -19.25 76.77 31.30
CA PHE A 14 -18.85 76.30 32.63
C PHE A 14 -19.43 74.99 33.19
N GLY A 15 -18.49 74.08 33.49
CA GLY A 15 -18.69 72.96 34.39
C GLY A 15 -17.38 72.20 34.58
N ILE A 16 -16.47 72.76 35.37
CA ILE A 16 -15.32 72.05 35.93
C ILE A 16 -15.87 70.91 36.77
N ASN A 17 -15.44 69.67 36.52
CA ASN A 17 -15.32 68.65 37.55
C ASN A 17 -14.35 67.56 37.12
N ASP A 18 -13.39 67.34 38.00
CA ASP A 18 -12.34 66.34 37.97
C ASP A 18 -12.88 64.92 37.77
N ALA A 19 -12.24 64.16 36.88
CA ALA A 19 -12.30 62.70 36.91
C ALA A 19 -11.06 62.11 36.24
N HIS A 20 -10.04 61.90 37.07
CA HIS A 20 -9.20 60.70 37.13
C HIS A 20 -8.99 59.91 35.83
N PHE A 21 -7.80 60.15 35.28
CA PHE A 21 -6.97 59.21 34.54
C PHE A 21 -7.09 57.77 35.08
N TYR A 22 -7.70 56.86 34.29
CA TYR A 22 -7.48 55.42 34.46
C TYR A 22 -7.15 54.78 33.11
N SER A 23 -5.89 54.38 33.02
CA SER A 23 -5.22 53.68 31.94
C SER A 23 -5.99 52.42 31.51
N SER A 24 -6.44 52.41 30.26
CA SER A 24 -6.96 51.22 29.59
C SER A 24 -5.81 50.25 29.30
N THR A 25 -5.54 49.34 30.24
CA THR A 25 -4.64 48.21 29.98
C THR A 25 -5.46 47.08 29.36
N ILE A 26 -5.45 47.01 28.03
CA ILE A 26 -5.99 45.86 27.28
C ILE A 26 -5.13 44.64 27.64
N ARG A 27 -5.64 43.80 28.53
CA ARG A 27 -5.02 42.51 28.86
C ARG A 27 -5.34 41.54 27.72
N CYS A 28 -4.45 41.44 26.73
CA CYS A 28 -4.49 40.39 25.71
C CYS A 28 -4.53 39.01 26.39
N ARG A 29 -5.63 38.27 26.17
CA ARG A 29 -5.80 36.89 26.62
C ARG A 29 -5.07 35.94 25.66
N THR A 30 -3.76 35.76 25.85
CA THR A 30 -3.01 34.67 25.20
C THR A 30 -3.30 33.36 25.94
N GLY A 31 -4.33 32.64 25.50
CA GLY A 31 -4.69 31.37 26.13
C GLY A 31 -5.45 30.37 25.27
N CYS A 32 -5.63 30.64 23.97
CA CYS A 32 -6.41 29.79 23.07
C CYS A 32 -5.68 29.42 21.76
N GLY A 33 -4.36 29.66 21.69
CA GLY A 33 -3.52 29.34 20.51
C GLY A 33 -2.62 28.10 20.68
N GLU A 34 -2.19 27.76 21.90
CA GLU A 34 -1.18 26.71 22.11
C GLU A 34 -1.75 25.28 22.19
N LYS A 35 -3.04 25.11 22.51
CA LYS A 35 -3.63 23.77 22.63
C LYS A 35 -3.94 23.13 21.28
N MET A 36 -4.11 23.92 20.21
CA MET A 36 -4.47 23.43 18.88
C MET A 36 -3.25 22.99 18.04
N THR A 37 -2.06 23.51 18.34
CA THR A 37 -0.81 23.13 17.67
C THR A 37 -0.22 21.83 18.22
N THR A 38 -0.41 21.56 19.50
CA THR A 38 0.09 20.36 20.18
C THR A 38 -0.69 19.09 19.83
N LEU A 39 -2.00 19.18 19.61
CA LEU A 39 -2.83 18.06 19.14
C LEU A 39 -2.48 17.64 17.71
N LYS A 40 -2.28 18.58 16.78
CA LYS A 40 -1.86 18.27 15.40
C LYS A 40 -0.47 17.62 15.34
N LYS A 41 0.49 18.12 16.14
CA LYS A 41 1.85 17.57 16.20
C LYS A 41 1.91 16.12 16.71
N LYS A 42 1.01 15.74 17.63
CA LYS A 42 0.91 14.38 18.17
C LYS A 42 0.44 13.35 17.13
N TRP A 43 -0.37 13.74 16.15
CA TRP A 43 -0.83 12.86 15.07
C TRP A 43 0.11 12.89 13.85
N LEU A 44 0.91 13.94 13.68
CA LEU A 44 1.89 14.02 12.59
C LEU A 44 2.98 12.94 12.68
N VAL A 45 3.46 12.61 13.89
CA VAL A 45 4.47 11.55 14.08
C VAL A 45 3.95 10.16 13.71
N PRO A 46 2.79 9.66 14.23
CA PRO A 46 2.29 8.35 13.85
C PRO A 46 1.87 8.29 12.37
N ILE A 47 1.35 9.38 11.80
CA ILE A 47 1.06 9.43 10.36
C ILE A 47 2.35 9.32 9.54
N SER A 48 3.40 10.07 9.93
CA SER A 48 4.70 9.99 9.25
C SER A 48 5.29 8.59 9.36
N LEU A 49 5.20 7.94 10.53
CA LEU A 49 5.68 6.57 10.72
C LEU A 49 4.88 5.58 9.86
N LEU A 50 3.55 5.73 9.82
CA LEU A 50 2.68 4.90 9.00
C LEU A 50 3.03 5.03 7.51
N LEU A 51 3.27 6.24 7.02
CA LEU A 51 3.69 6.46 5.63
C LEU A 51 5.04 5.79 5.32
N VAL A 52 5.99 5.84 6.25
CA VAL A 52 7.28 5.14 6.10
C VAL A 52 7.07 3.62 6.05
N LEU A 53 6.20 3.08 6.90
CA LEU A 53 5.86 1.65 6.89
C LEU A 53 5.18 1.23 5.58
N ILE A 54 4.25 2.02 5.06
CA ILE A 54 3.60 1.76 3.77
C ILE A 54 4.62 1.83 2.64
N ALA A 55 5.48 2.85 2.61
CA ALA A 55 6.53 2.97 1.61
C ALA A 55 7.49 1.77 1.64
N LEU A 56 7.87 1.31 2.84
CA LEU A 56 8.68 0.11 3.04
C LEU A 56 7.96 -1.14 2.52
N LEU A 57 6.67 -1.30 2.83
CA LEU A 57 5.86 -2.42 2.35
C LEU A 57 5.78 -2.44 0.82
N VAL A 58 5.47 -1.30 0.20
CA VAL A 58 5.41 -1.15 -1.27
C VAL A 58 6.76 -1.48 -1.90
N TYR A 59 7.86 -1.00 -1.30
CA TYR A 59 9.21 -1.34 -1.75
C TYR A 59 9.46 -2.85 -1.67
N CYS A 60 9.11 -3.49 -0.55
CA CYS A 60 9.27 -4.93 -0.36
C CYS A 60 8.48 -5.74 -1.39
N VAL A 61 7.19 -5.44 -1.58
CA VAL A 61 6.34 -6.11 -2.57
C VAL A 61 6.91 -5.91 -3.97
N SER A 62 7.28 -4.67 -4.33
CA SER A 62 7.86 -4.38 -5.65
C SER A 62 9.15 -5.16 -5.89
N ALA A 63 10.00 -5.27 -4.87
CA ALA A 63 11.23 -6.06 -4.93
C ALA A 63 10.96 -7.57 -5.09
N MET A 64 9.91 -8.10 -4.46
CA MET A 64 9.50 -9.51 -4.63
C MET A 64 8.98 -9.76 -6.04
N LEU A 65 8.12 -8.88 -6.56
CA LEU A 65 7.52 -9.04 -7.89
C LEU A 65 8.55 -8.92 -9.03
N GLY A 66 9.57 -8.09 -8.84
CA GLY A 66 10.66 -7.91 -9.79
C GLY A 66 11.82 -8.89 -9.61
N TYR A 67 11.72 -9.85 -8.68
CA TYR A 67 12.82 -10.76 -8.38
C TYR A 67 13.04 -11.75 -9.55
N PRO A 68 14.30 -12.06 -9.92
CA PRO A 68 14.58 -12.99 -11.00
C PRO A 68 14.09 -14.41 -10.67
N ALA A 69 13.66 -15.14 -11.72
CA ALA A 69 13.34 -16.55 -11.59
C ALA A 69 14.57 -17.34 -11.12
N SER A 70 14.37 -18.16 -10.09
CA SER A 70 15.40 -19.07 -9.58
C SER A 70 15.53 -20.31 -10.44
N THR A 71 14.43 -20.74 -11.06
CA THR A 71 14.39 -21.86 -11.98
C THR A 71 13.34 -21.56 -13.04
N THR A 72 13.69 -21.77 -14.29
CA THR A 72 12.81 -21.57 -15.44
C THR A 72 12.76 -22.88 -16.22
N THR A 73 11.57 -23.33 -16.56
CA THR A 73 11.35 -24.56 -17.32
C THR A 73 10.22 -24.34 -18.30
N ALA A 74 10.38 -24.83 -19.53
CA ALA A 74 9.31 -24.81 -20.51
C ALA A 74 8.34 -25.96 -20.27
N SER A 75 7.07 -25.75 -20.60
CA SER A 75 6.09 -26.83 -20.64
C SER A 75 6.43 -27.82 -21.77
N PRO A 76 5.92 -29.06 -21.72
CA PRO A 76 6.13 -30.05 -22.77
C PRO A 76 5.82 -29.56 -24.20
N SER A 77 4.80 -28.72 -24.38
CA SER A 77 4.49 -28.13 -25.69
C SER A 77 5.40 -26.95 -26.08
N GLY A 78 6.18 -26.42 -25.13
CA GLY A 78 6.97 -25.20 -25.28
C GLY A 78 6.13 -23.91 -25.27
N ARG A 79 4.81 -24.00 -25.14
CA ARG A 79 3.93 -22.83 -25.14
C ARG A 79 4.02 -22.05 -23.84
N TYR A 80 4.15 -22.73 -22.70
CA TYR A 80 4.18 -22.06 -21.40
C TYR A 80 5.60 -22.06 -20.85
N THR A 81 6.01 -20.93 -20.30
CA THR A 81 7.22 -20.84 -19.48
C THR A 81 6.79 -20.83 -18.03
N ILE A 82 7.29 -21.81 -17.27
CA ILE A 82 6.99 -21.99 -15.85
C ILE A 82 8.24 -21.59 -15.07
N GLU A 83 8.09 -20.59 -14.22
CA GLU A 83 9.19 -20.01 -13.47
C GLU A 83 8.92 -20.06 -11.98
N ASN A 84 9.89 -20.53 -11.22
CA ASN A 84 9.89 -20.49 -9.77
C ASN A 84 10.68 -19.27 -9.28
N VAL A 85 10.01 -18.36 -8.56
CA VAL A 85 10.62 -17.13 -8.04
C VAL A 85 10.74 -17.23 -6.51
N ARG A 86 11.95 -17.47 -6.02
CA ARG A 86 12.24 -17.55 -4.57
C ARG A 86 12.37 -16.15 -3.97
N VAL A 87 11.54 -15.83 -2.98
CA VAL A 87 11.51 -14.50 -2.32
C VAL A 87 12.43 -14.42 -1.09
N GLY A 88 13.15 -15.49 -0.77
CA GLY A 88 13.89 -15.66 0.49
C GLY A 88 15.01 -14.69 0.82
N ARG A 89 15.39 -13.76 -0.08
CA ARG A 89 16.33 -12.67 0.25
C ARG A 89 15.65 -11.43 0.84
N ILE A 90 14.32 -11.39 0.91
CA ILE A 90 13.55 -10.23 1.37
C ILE A 90 12.89 -10.57 2.71
N PHE A 91 13.29 -9.90 3.79
CA PHE A 91 12.62 -9.85 5.09
C PHE A 91 12.13 -11.20 5.68
N MET A 92 13.02 -12.06 6.19
CA MET A 92 12.67 -13.31 6.89
C MET A 92 11.75 -14.30 6.12
N LEU A 93 11.37 -14.04 4.86
CA LEU A 93 10.62 -14.95 3.99
C LEU A 93 11.51 -16.06 3.41
N GLY A 94 12.59 -16.41 4.12
CA GLY A 94 13.50 -17.46 3.74
C GLY A 94 12.73 -18.77 3.55
N GLY A 95 12.88 -19.39 2.39
CA GLY A 95 12.19 -20.64 2.08
C GLY A 95 10.84 -20.49 1.36
N MET A 96 10.35 -19.27 1.11
CA MET A 96 9.12 -19.07 0.33
C MET A 96 9.42 -18.79 -1.15
N ALA A 97 8.50 -19.20 -2.02
CA ALA A 97 8.51 -18.87 -3.44
C ALA A 97 7.09 -18.76 -4.00
N TYR A 98 6.96 -18.23 -5.20
CA TYR A 98 5.72 -18.32 -5.99
C TYR A 98 6.07 -18.78 -7.41
N LEU A 99 5.10 -19.39 -8.07
CA LEU A 99 5.20 -19.75 -9.48
C LEU A 99 4.68 -18.60 -10.33
N ARG A 100 5.38 -18.41 -11.45
CA ARG A 100 5.01 -17.53 -12.52
C ARG A 100 4.85 -18.34 -13.79
N ILE A 101 3.65 -18.33 -14.35
CA ILE A 101 3.36 -18.94 -15.66
C ILE A 101 3.19 -17.83 -16.68
N ILE A 102 3.91 -17.95 -17.78
CA ILE A 102 3.91 -17.02 -18.91
C ILE A 102 3.48 -17.79 -20.15
N ASP A 103 2.40 -17.36 -20.80
CA ASP A 103 1.99 -17.91 -22.10
C ASP A 103 2.82 -17.25 -23.20
N SER A 104 3.54 -18.04 -24.00
CA SER A 104 4.36 -17.51 -25.09
C SER A 104 3.55 -16.82 -26.18
N LYS A 105 2.23 -17.07 -26.26
CA LYS A 105 1.32 -16.35 -27.16
C LYS A 105 0.95 -14.95 -26.65
N GLU A 106 0.95 -14.77 -25.34
CA GLU A 106 0.53 -13.54 -24.65
C GLU A 106 1.53 -13.25 -23.51
N PRO A 107 2.80 -12.93 -23.84
CA PRO A 107 3.88 -12.80 -22.85
C PRO A 107 3.66 -11.66 -21.85
N GLU A 108 2.80 -10.71 -22.17
CA GLU A 108 2.36 -9.64 -21.27
C GLU A 108 1.45 -10.15 -20.14
N LYS A 109 0.83 -11.32 -20.29
CA LYS A 109 -0.04 -11.94 -19.29
C LYS A 109 0.74 -12.92 -18.44
N VAL A 110 1.07 -12.45 -17.24
CA VAL A 110 1.82 -13.20 -16.24
C VAL A 110 0.89 -13.66 -15.13
N TYR A 111 0.73 -14.98 -15.00
CA TYR A 111 -0.09 -15.59 -13.95
C TYR A 111 0.81 -15.97 -12.78
N ARG A 112 0.45 -15.54 -11.57
CA ARG A 112 1.21 -15.76 -10.33
C ARG A 112 0.38 -16.50 -9.31
N THR A 113 0.97 -17.53 -8.72
CA THR A 113 0.37 -18.27 -7.61
C THR A 113 0.48 -17.49 -6.30
N PRO A 114 -0.28 -17.86 -5.27
CA PRO A 114 0.10 -17.56 -3.89
C PRO A 114 1.52 -18.10 -3.57
N LEU A 115 2.11 -17.53 -2.53
CA LEU A 115 3.36 -18.01 -1.96
C LEU A 115 3.18 -19.41 -1.40
N TYR A 116 4.25 -20.19 -1.51
CA TYR A 116 4.33 -21.54 -0.99
C TYR A 116 5.75 -21.83 -0.49
N ASP A 117 5.89 -22.85 0.35
CA ASP A 117 7.20 -23.29 0.85
C ASP A 117 7.98 -24.06 -0.23
N THR A 118 9.25 -23.70 -0.40
CA THR A 118 10.17 -24.31 -1.37
C THR A 118 10.61 -25.74 -1.03
N GLN A 119 10.37 -26.22 0.19
CA GLN A 119 10.74 -27.57 0.64
C GLN A 119 9.94 -28.66 -0.07
N SER A 120 8.66 -28.40 -0.34
CA SER A 120 7.74 -29.33 -1.01
C SER A 120 7.72 -29.16 -2.53
N LEU A 121 8.56 -28.28 -3.07
CA LEU A 121 8.54 -27.94 -4.49
C LEU A 121 9.25 -29.00 -5.34
N ASP A 122 8.51 -29.58 -6.28
CA ASP A 122 9.05 -30.40 -7.36
C ASP A 122 8.69 -29.78 -8.71
N MET A 123 9.71 -29.29 -9.43
CA MET A 123 9.59 -28.57 -10.70
C MET A 123 9.35 -29.49 -11.91
N ARG A 124 9.01 -30.76 -11.71
CA ARG A 124 8.61 -31.65 -12.82
C ARG A 124 7.36 -31.10 -13.48
N THR A 125 7.52 -30.68 -14.74
CA THR A 125 6.44 -30.07 -15.50
C THR A 125 5.51 -31.14 -16.08
N PHE A 126 4.24 -30.79 -16.19
CA PHE A 126 3.26 -31.56 -16.94
C PHE A 126 2.37 -30.61 -17.74
N GLU A 127 1.75 -31.14 -18.78
CA GLU A 127 0.81 -30.41 -19.61
C GLU A 127 -0.13 -31.39 -20.31
N ASP A 128 -1.42 -31.10 -20.26
CA ASP A 128 -2.46 -31.77 -21.04
C ASP A 128 -3.35 -30.74 -21.75
N ASP A 129 -4.50 -31.13 -22.28
CA ASP A 129 -5.39 -30.20 -23.00
C ASP A 129 -6.07 -29.16 -22.08
N ALA A 130 -6.28 -29.49 -20.81
CA ALA A 130 -7.00 -28.68 -19.82
C ALA A 130 -6.07 -27.82 -18.95
N GLU A 131 -4.92 -28.35 -18.57
CA GLU A 131 -4.03 -27.76 -17.57
C GLU A 131 -2.54 -27.85 -17.95
N VAL A 132 -1.75 -27.01 -17.27
CA VAL A 132 -0.28 -26.99 -17.36
C VAL A 132 0.28 -26.61 -16.02
N GLY A 133 1.39 -27.20 -15.60
CA GLY A 133 1.91 -26.89 -14.28
C GLY A 133 3.12 -27.72 -13.91
N ILE A 134 3.34 -27.82 -12.60
CA ILE A 134 4.34 -28.68 -11.99
C ILE A 134 3.68 -29.56 -10.92
N THR A 135 4.38 -30.56 -10.43
CA THR A 135 3.89 -31.40 -9.33
C THR A 135 3.25 -30.52 -8.22
N TRP A 136 2.00 -30.85 -7.86
CA TRP A 136 1.18 -30.17 -6.85
C TRP A 136 0.59 -28.80 -7.20
N ILE A 137 0.98 -28.18 -8.31
CA ILE A 137 0.42 -26.90 -8.74
C ILE A 137 0.06 -26.94 -10.22
N ALA A 138 -1.24 -26.99 -10.50
CA ALA A 138 -1.80 -26.96 -11.84
C ALA A 138 -2.32 -25.57 -12.19
N PHE A 139 -2.25 -25.19 -13.46
CA PHE A 139 -2.90 -24.00 -13.99
C PHE A 139 -3.90 -24.40 -15.06
N GLU A 140 -5.17 -24.16 -14.77
CA GLU A 140 -6.27 -24.44 -15.67
C GLU A 140 -6.30 -23.43 -16.82
N LYS A 141 -6.12 -23.93 -18.04
CA LYS A 141 -5.96 -23.10 -19.24
C LYS A 141 -7.23 -22.33 -19.59
N LYS A 142 -8.40 -22.88 -19.28
CA LYS A 142 -9.71 -22.31 -19.59
C LYS A 142 -10.07 -21.19 -18.62
N ASP A 143 -10.11 -21.52 -17.34
CA ASP A 143 -10.59 -20.60 -16.29
C ASP A 143 -9.47 -19.68 -15.77
N LYS A 144 -8.23 -19.91 -16.22
CA LYS A 144 -7.03 -19.14 -15.83
C LYS A 144 -6.90 -19.09 -14.31
N ALA A 145 -7.08 -20.24 -13.68
CA ALA A 145 -7.03 -20.43 -12.24
C ALA A 145 -5.94 -21.44 -11.88
N PHE A 146 -5.40 -21.34 -10.67
CA PHE A 146 -4.48 -22.33 -10.13
C PHE A 146 -5.20 -23.33 -9.25
N VAL A 147 -4.83 -24.60 -9.36
CA VAL A 147 -5.23 -25.65 -8.43
C VAL A 147 -3.98 -26.07 -7.67
N ILE A 148 -4.04 -25.93 -6.35
CA ILE A 148 -2.91 -26.18 -5.46
C ILE A 148 -3.24 -27.37 -4.58
N SER A 149 -2.49 -28.46 -4.76
CA SER A 149 -2.64 -29.71 -4.01
C SER A 149 -1.40 -29.99 -3.15
N MET A 150 -0.70 -28.94 -2.73
CA MET A 150 0.56 -29.05 -2.00
C MET A 150 0.34 -29.61 -0.59
N PRO A 151 1.10 -30.65 -0.17
CA PRO A 151 1.06 -31.11 1.20
C PRO A 151 1.52 -29.99 2.15
N GLN A 152 0.80 -29.82 3.26
CA GLN A 152 1.07 -28.80 4.29
C GLN A 152 1.09 -27.37 3.72
N TRP A 153 0.21 -27.06 2.78
CA TRP A 153 0.05 -25.70 2.30
C TRP A 153 -0.35 -24.77 3.46
N GLU A 154 0.38 -23.67 3.62
CA GLU A 154 0.09 -22.62 4.60
C GLU A 154 -0.23 -21.30 3.90
N GLU A 155 -1.33 -20.68 4.30
CA GLU A 155 -1.70 -19.38 3.77
C GLU A 155 -0.76 -18.28 4.29
N ASN A 156 -0.29 -17.42 3.39
CA ASN A 156 0.51 -16.26 3.75
C ASN A 156 -0.24 -14.97 3.42
N TRP A 157 -0.29 -14.03 4.36
CA TRP A 157 -0.97 -12.73 4.16
C TRP A 157 -0.41 -11.93 2.98
N LEU A 158 0.86 -12.15 2.59
CA LEU A 158 1.46 -11.52 1.42
C LEU A 158 0.84 -11.99 0.10
N ASN A 159 0.07 -13.09 0.10
CA ASN A 159 -0.62 -13.61 -1.08
C ASN A 159 -1.56 -12.56 -1.70
N ILE A 160 -2.10 -11.63 -0.90
CA ILE A 160 -2.93 -10.49 -1.36
C ILE A 160 -2.17 -9.61 -2.37
N PHE A 161 -0.85 -9.53 -2.26
CA PHE A 161 0.00 -8.69 -3.11
C PHE A 161 0.74 -9.48 -4.20
N ILE A 162 1.09 -10.73 -3.90
CA ILE A 162 1.90 -11.57 -4.80
C ILE A 162 1.03 -12.32 -5.81
N SER A 163 -0.06 -12.94 -5.34
CA SER A 163 -0.99 -13.67 -6.19
C SER A 163 -1.85 -12.70 -6.97
N ASN A 164 -1.98 -12.91 -8.27
CA ASN A 164 -2.85 -12.11 -9.15
C ASN A 164 -3.85 -12.98 -9.90
N THR A 165 -3.91 -14.26 -9.59
CA THR A 165 -4.68 -15.26 -10.32
C THR A 165 -5.59 -15.98 -9.33
N PRO A 166 -6.87 -16.23 -9.67
CA PRO A 166 -7.74 -17.07 -8.85
C PRO A 166 -7.09 -18.41 -8.57
N TYR A 167 -7.32 -18.96 -7.38
CA TYR A 167 -6.77 -20.25 -7.01
C TYR A 167 -7.70 -21.03 -6.08
N GLU A 168 -7.64 -22.34 -6.21
CA GLU A 168 -8.32 -23.31 -5.36
C GLU A 168 -7.27 -24.17 -4.66
N ILE A 169 -7.53 -24.50 -3.39
CA ILE A 169 -6.66 -25.36 -2.58
C ILE A 169 -7.39 -26.68 -2.40
N LEU A 170 -6.77 -27.76 -2.86
CA LEU A 170 -7.23 -29.12 -2.62
C LEU A 170 -6.48 -29.67 -1.41
N GLU A 171 -7.22 -29.93 -0.33
CA GLU A 171 -6.68 -30.64 0.83
C GLU A 171 -6.33 -32.08 0.41
N ASN A 172 -5.08 -32.48 0.65
CA ASN A 172 -4.54 -33.80 0.33
C ASN A 172 -3.93 -34.46 1.57
#